data_AF-A0A550HJ58-F1
#
_entry.id   AF-A0A550HJ58-F1
#
_cell.length_a   1.000
_cell.length_b   1.000
_cell.length_c   1.000
_cell.angle_alpha   90.00
_cell.angle_beta   90.00
_cell.angle_gamma   90.00
#
_symmetry.space_group_name_H-M   'P 1'
#
loop_
_entity.id
_entity.type
_entity.pdbx_description
1 polymer ?
#
loop_
_entity_poly.entity_id
_entity_poly.type
_entity_poly.pdbx_seq_one_letter_code
_entity_poly.pdbx_strand_id
1 'polypeptide(L)'
;MSDENSQRWSAEADRVLRAIGWYPGRTVSTTEWESILHEHGGFTIHDAARRFLTEFGGLASEERGPGKTMARMGFRLDPLAAEWDDEIYDVLSEEAGAYLYPIGEADRGNSYLGIAPNGAVYAGREDVTLLADNADKALEKLIEGVR
;
A
#
# COMPACT_ATOMS: atom_id res chain seq x y z
N MET A 1 -26.38 7.08 -23.10
CA MET A 1 -27.09 6.74 -21.85
C MET A 1 -26.57 5.38 -21.45
N SER A 2 -25.68 5.19 -20.49
CA SER A 2 -24.99 6.08 -19.57
C SER A 2 -23.72 5.30 -19.25
N ASP A 3 -22.54 5.85 -19.55
CA ASP A 3 -21.30 5.22 -19.11
C ASP A 3 -21.29 5.34 -17.58
N GLU A 4 -21.59 4.23 -16.93
CA GLU A 4 -21.36 4.01 -15.51
C GLU A 4 -19.84 4.01 -15.34
N ASN A 5 -19.26 5.22 -15.38
CA ASN A 5 -17.86 5.48 -15.15
C ASN A 5 -17.64 5.22 -13.66
N SER A 6 -17.52 3.94 -13.32
CA SER A 6 -17.33 3.47 -11.96
C SER A 6 -16.06 4.14 -11.45
N GLN A 7 -16.22 5.15 -10.61
CA GLN A 7 -15.08 5.86 -10.05
C GLN A 7 -14.20 4.81 -9.35
N ARG A 8 -12.90 4.84 -9.65
CA ARG A 8 -11.88 3.90 -9.16
C ARG A 8 -11.89 3.76 -7.63
N TRP A 9 -12.33 4.81 -6.95
CA TRP A 9 -12.56 4.94 -5.50
C TRP A 9 -13.54 6.09 -5.24
N SER A 10 -13.93 6.32 -3.99
CA SER A 10 -14.81 7.40 -3.56
C SER A 10 -14.26 8.81 -3.83
N ALA A 11 -15.15 9.80 -3.87
CA ALA A 11 -14.77 11.19 -4.01
C ALA A 11 -13.86 11.70 -2.87
N GLU A 12 -14.01 11.16 -1.65
CA GLU A 12 -13.11 11.53 -0.54
C GLU A 12 -11.72 10.91 -0.72
N ALA A 13 -11.65 9.66 -1.17
CA ALA A 13 -10.37 9.03 -1.50
C ALA A 13 -9.62 9.81 -2.61
N ASP A 14 -10.31 10.21 -3.68
CA ASP A 14 -9.72 11.04 -4.74
C ASP A 14 -9.22 12.38 -4.20
N ARG A 15 -10.02 13.05 -3.35
CA ARG A 15 -9.65 14.34 -2.73
C ARG A 15 -8.38 14.21 -1.89
N VAL A 16 -8.31 13.19 -1.03
CA VAL A 16 -7.15 12.97 -0.15
C VAL A 16 -5.91 12.59 -0.96
N LEU A 17 -6.04 11.67 -1.94
CA LEU A 17 -4.92 11.30 -2.81
C LEU A 17 -4.33 12.52 -3.53
N ARG A 18 -5.18 13.40 -4.07
CA ARG A 18 -4.73 14.66 -4.68
C ARG A 18 -4.06 15.60 -3.69
N ALA A 19 -4.58 15.69 -2.46
CA ALA A 19 -4.00 16.53 -1.42
C ALA A 19 -2.59 16.07 -1.01
N ILE A 20 -2.31 14.77 -1.07
CA ILE A 20 -0.99 14.19 -0.77
C ILE A 20 -0.07 14.08 -2.00
N GLY A 21 -0.46 14.66 -3.14
CA GLY A 21 0.39 14.79 -4.33
C GLY A 21 0.18 13.75 -5.44
N TRP A 22 -0.86 12.92 -5.35
CA TRP A 22 -1.26 12.06 -6.46
C TRP A 22 -2.00 12.85 -7.56
N TYR A 23 -1.83 12.43 -8.81
CA TYR A 23 -2.61 12.92 -9.94
C TYR A 23 -2.73 11.79 -10.98
N PRO A 24 -3.79 11.79 -11.81
CA PRO A 24 -3.95 10.79 -12.86
C PRO A 24 -2.74 10.74 -13.80
N GLY A 25 -2.15 9.56 -13.99
CA GLY A 25 -0.96 9.38 -14.81
C GLY A 25 0.37 9.71 -14.12
N ARG A 26 0.37 9.94 -12.80
CA ARG A 26 1.60 10.03 -12.00
C ARG A 26 2.47 8.78 -12.22
N THR A 27 3.76 9.02 -12.43
CA THR A 27 4.78 7.97 -12.55
C THR A 27 6.02 8.39 -11.76
N VAL A 28 6.54 7.48 -10.95
CA VAL A 28 7.82 7.63 -10.26
C VAL A 28 8.71 6.43 -10.55
N SER A 29 10.03 6.62 -10.44
CA SER A 29 10.98 5.53 -10.62
C SER A 29 10.97 4.60 -9.41
N THR A 30 10.98 3.30 -9.65
CA THR A 30 11.09 2.26 -8.61
C THR A 30 12.51 1.70 -8.49
N THR A 31 13.43 2.08 -9.39
CA THR A 31 14.74 1.41 -9.55
C THR A 31 15.58 1.42 -8.26
N GLU A 32 15.61 2.54 -7.53
CA GLU A 32 16.40 2.64 -6.30
C GLU A 32 15.82 1.73 -5.19
N TRP A 33 14.50 1.74 -5.02
CA TRP A 33 13.81 0.83 -4.10
C TRP A 33 14.05 -0.64 -4.45
N GLU A 34 13.94 -0.99 -5.73
CA GLU A 34 14.18 -2.35 -6.21
C GLU A 34 15.62 -2.80 -5.90
N SER A 35 16.63 -1.95 -6.11
CA SER A 35 18.03 -2.28 -5.83
C SER A 35 18.27 -2.51 -4.34
N ILE A 36 17.86 -1.55 -3.50
CA ILE A 36 18.10 -1.60 -2.04
C ILE A 36 17.41 -2.80 -1.41
N LEU A 37 16.12 -3.02 -1.73
CA LEU A 37 15.36 -4.12 -1.15
C LEU A 37 15.84 -5.49 -1.64
N HIS A 38 16.35 -5.57 -2.87
CA HIS A 38 16.97 -6.80 -3.35
C HIS A 38 18.29 -7.09 -2.63
N GLU A 39 19.13 -6.07 -2.43
CA GLU A 39 20.45 -6.20 -1.82
C GLU A 39 20.38 -6.47 -0.31
N HIS A 40 19.49 -5.79 0.42
CA HIS A 40 19.45 -5.83 1.89
C HIS A 40 18.40 -6.78 2.45
N GLY A 41 17.26 -6.97 1.77
CA GLY A 41 16.16 -7.82 2.23
C GLY A 41 15.83 -9.00 1.31
N GLY A 42 16.62 -9.23 0.25
CA GLY A 42 16.39 -10.33 -0.69
C GLY A 42 15.10 -10.23 -1.50
N PHE A 43 14.41 -9.09 -1.47
CA PHE A 43 13.13 -8.95 -2.14
C PHE A 43 13.29 -8.94 -3.67
N THR A 44 12.36 -9.58 -4.37
CA THR A 44 12.29 -9.55 -5.83
C THR A 44 10.96 -8.97 -6.25
N ILE A 45 10.98 -7.78 -6.85
CA ILE A 45 9.74 -7.10 -7.21
C ILE A 45 8.97 -7.87 -8.29
N HIS A 46 7.65 -7.89 -8.15
CA HIS A 46 6.74 -8.41 -9.17
C HIS A 46 5.91 -7.29 -9.79
N ASP A 47 5.23 -7.58 -10.90
CA ASP A 47 4.53 -6.58 -11.71
C ASP A 47 3.49 -5.77 -10.93
N ALA A 48 2.68 -6.41 -10.08
CA ALA A 48 1.67 -5.70 -9.29
C ALA A 48 2.30 -4.66 -8.35
N ALA A 49 3.40 -5.02 -7.66
CA ALA A 49 4.14 -4.11 -6.80
C ALA A 49 4.79 -2.98 -7.59
N ARG A 50 5.43 -3.28 -8.73
CA ARG A 50 6.04 -2.26 -9.59
C ARG A 50 5.02 -1.26 -10.09
N ARG A 51 3.86 -1.72 -10.57
CA ARG A 51 2.77 -0.84 -11.04
C ARG A 51 2.25 0.04 -9.90
N PHE A 52 2.03 -0.55 -8.72
CA PHE A 52 1.58 0.18 -7.54
C PHE A 52 2.58 1.27 -7.16
N LEU A 53 3.86 0.92 -6.99
CA LEU A 53 4.90 1.85 -6.56
C LEU A 53 5.20 2.91 -7.63
N THR A 54 5.11 2.58 -8.92
CA THR A 54 5.22 3.55 -10.01
C THR A 54 4.15 4.63 -9.89
N GLU A 55 2.92 4.27 -9.53
CA GLU A 55 1.82 5.23 -9.44
C GLU A 55 1.79 5.96 -8.08
N PHE A 56 1.95 5.22 -6.98
CA PHE A 56 1.66 5.69 -5.62
C PHE A 56 2.87 5.78 -4.70
N GLY A 57 4.03 5.25 -5.10
CA GLY A 57 5.24 5.26 -4.28
C GLY A 57 5.64 6.68 -3.88
N GLY A 58 6.09 6.84 -2.63
CA GLY A 58 6.49 8.10 -2.02
C GLY A 58 5.34 8.99 -1.53
N LEU A 59 4.07 8.59 -1.71
CA LEU A 59 2.94 9.32 -1.13
C LEU A 59 2.82 9.00 0.37
N ALA A 60 2.40 9.99 1.15
CA ALA A 60 2.14 9.82 2.58
C ALA A 60 0.97 10.68 3.03
N SER A 61 0.15 10.14 3.91
CA SER A 61 -0.89 10.88 4.62
C SER A 61 -0.59 10.85 6.11
N GLU A 62 -0.47 12.03 6.71
CA GLU A 62 -0.36 12.16 8.17
C GLU A 62 -1.71 12.37 8.85
N GLU A 63 -2.79 12.52 8.07
CA GLU A 63 -4.13 12.84 8.58
C GLU A 63 -4.63 11.77 9.56
N ARG A 64 -5.14 12.24 10.70
CA ARG A 64 -5.78 11.41 11.73
C ARG A 64 -7.13 12.00 12.07
N GLY A 65 -8.04 11.14 12.48
CA GLY A 65 -9.35 11.56 12.94
C GLY A 65 -10.36 10.42 12.92
N PRO A 66 -11.64 10.72 13.22
CA PRO A 66 -12.70 9.74 13.03
C PRO A 66 -12.73 9.30 11.56
N GLY A 67 -12.52 8.01 11.30
CA GLY A 67 -12.86 7.39 10.02
C GLY A 67 -14.27 6.84 10.05
N LYS A 68 -14.67 6.15 8.98
CA LYS A 68 -16.06 5.67 8.83
C LYS A 68 -16.41 4.57 9.83
N THR A 69 -15.51 3.60 10.03
CA THR A 69 -15.72 2.49 10.99
C THR A 69 -14.58 2.34 11.99
N MET A 70 -13.40 2.87 11.68
CA MET A 70 -12.22 2.93 12.55
C MET A 70 -11.56 4.31 12.44
N ALA A 71 -10.66 4.64 13.37
CA ALA A 71 -9.88 5.87 13.24
C ALA A 71 -9.06 5.86 11.94
N ARG A 72 -9.04 6.99 11.22
CA ARG A 72 -8.09 7.20 10.13
C ARG A 72 -6.68 7.19 10.71
N MET A 73 -5.85 6.31 10.17
CA MET A 73 -4.44 6.19 10.57
C MET A 73 -3.59 6.64 9.39
N GLY A 74 -2.61 7.48 9.67
CA GLY A 74 -1.66 7.90 8.64
C GLY A 74 -0.88 6.71 8.07
N PHE A 75 -0.53 6.81 6.80
CA PHE A 75 0.25 5.81 6.06
C PHE A 75 1.34 6.48 5.23
N ARG A 76 2.36 5.71 4.89
CA ARG A 76 3.44 6.08 3.98
C ARG A 76 3.65 4.94 2.99
N LEU A 77 3.60 5.25 1.70
CA LEU A 77 3.83 4.29 0.61
C LEU A 77 5.30 4.30 0.21
N ASP A 78 6.16 3.94 1.17
CA ASP A 78 7.60 3.86 0.99
C ASP A 78 8.05 2.42 1.25
N PRO A 79 8.44 1.67 0.21
CA PRO A 79 8.77 0.26 0.36
C PRO A 79 10.08 0.05 1.16
N LEU A 80 10.92 1.09 1.31
CA LEU A 80 12.14 1.01 2.13
C LEU A 80 11.86 0.87 3.63
N ALA A 81 10.60 1.03 4.07
CA ALA A 81 10.21 0.66 5.42
C ALA A 81 10.52 -0.81 5.75
N ALA A 82 10.73 -1.67 4.74
CA ALA A 82 11.07 -3.08 4.89
C ALA A 82 12.56 -3.41 4.77
N GLU A 83 13.46 -2.42 4.61
CA GLU A 83 14.87 -2.65 4.27
C GLU A 83 15.58 -3.65 5.21
N TRP A 84 15.23 -3.63 6.50
CA TRP A 84 15.84 -4.47 7.54
C TRP A 84 14.84 -5.38 8.25
N ASP A 85 13.64 -5.52 7.69
CA ASP A 85 12.50 -6.23 8.29
C ASP A 85 12.02 -7.40 7.41
N ASP A 86 12.92 -8.01 6.65
CA ASP A 86 12.65 -9.15 5.75
C ASP A 86 12.03 -10.34 6.49
N GLU A 87 12.53 -10.67 7.69
CA GLU A 87 11.98 -11.75 8.52
C GLU A 87 10.48 -11.53 8.85
N ILE A 88 10.05 -10.27 9.01
CA ILE A 88 8.63 -9.95 9.27
C ILE A 88 7.81 -10.24 8.02
N TYR A 89 8.29 -9.84 6.84
CA TYR A 89 7.59 -10.09 5.58
C TYR A 89 7.54 -11.57 5.20
N ASP A 90 8.53 -12.38 5.60
CA ASP A 90 8.49 -13.83 5.42
C ASP A 90 7.32 -14.45 6.20
N VAL A 91 7.15 -14.07 7.48
CA VAL A 91 6.02 -14.55 8.30
C VAL A 91 4.69 -14.10 7.71
N LEU A 92 4.56 -12.82 7.35
CA LEU A 92 3.33 -12.29 6.76
C LEU A 92 3.01 -12.97 5.40
N SER A 93 4.03 -13.28 4.60
CA SER A 93 3.87 -13.98 3.33
C SER A 93 3.42 -15.42 3.51
N GLU A 94 3.95 -16.12 4.51
CA GLU A 94 3.52 -17.47 4.86
C GLU A 94 2.05 -17.48 5.29
N GLU A 95 1.65 -16.58 6.20
CA GLU A 95 0.26 -16.49 6.66
C GLU A 95 -0.70 -16.07 5.54
N ALA A 96 -0.28 -15.18 4.64
CA ALA A 96 -1.08 -14.75 3.49
C ALA A 96 -1.19 -15.85 2.42
N GLY A 97 -0.31 -16.86 2.45
CA GLY A 97 -0.20 -17.87 1.41
C GLY A 97 0.29 -17.30 0.07
N ALA A 98 0.99 -16.17 0.09
CA ALA A 98 1.47 -15.47 -1.10
C ALA A 98 2.73 -14.65 -0.77
N TYR A 99 3.66 -14.54 -1.73
CA TYR A 99 4.82 -13.68 -1.60
C TYR A 99 4.40 -12.20 -1.56
N LEU A 100 4.52 -11.55 -0.40
CA LEU A 100 4.18 -10.14 -0.23
C LEU A 100 5.40 -9.27 -0.49
N TYR A 101 5.30 -8.37 -1.47
CA TYR A 101 6.31 -7.35 -1.68
C TYR A 101 5.96 -6.09 -0.87
N PRO A 102 6.93 -5.46 -0.18
CA PRO A 102 6.70 -4.26 0.61
C PRO A 102 6.24 -3.09 -0.25
N ILE A 103 5.21 -2.38 0.19
CA ILE A 103 4.72 -1.16 -0.47
C ILE A 103 4.65 0.04 0.47
N GLY A 104 4.90 -0.16 1.76
CA GLY A 104 4.83 0.91 2.75
C GLY A 104 4.50 0.45 4.15
N GLU A 105 4.00 1.39 4.94
CA GLU A 105 3.61 1.22 6.31
C GLU A 105 2.36 2.07 6.65
N ALA A 106 1.61 1.64 7.64
CA ALA A 106 0.51 2.35 8.26
C ALA A 106 0.71 2.43 9.77
N ASP A 107 -0.12 3.24 10.43
CA ASP A 107 -0.10 3.39 11.90
C ASP A 107 1.27 3.79 12.47
N ARG A 108 1.92 4.80 11.88
CA ARG A 108 3.27 5.27 12.29
C ARG A 108 4.33 4.15 12.28
N GLY A 109 4.27 3.28 11.29
CA GLY A 109 5.20 2.15 11.18
C GLY A 109 4.82 0.95 12.04
N ASN A 110 3.69 0.98 12.75
CA ASN A 110 3.28 -0.15 13.56
C ASN A 110 2.68 -1.30 12.74
N SER A 111 2.26 -1.03 11.50
CA SER A 111 1.75 -2.04 10.56
C SER A 111 2.42 -1.90 9.20
N TYR A 112 3.03 -2.97 8.70
CA TYR A 112 3.60 -3.02 7.35
C TYR A 112 2.51 -3.26 6.31
N LEU A 113 2.70 -2.73 5.11
CA LEU A 113 1.84 -2.93 3.96
C LEU A 113 2.56 -3.77 2.92
N GLY A 114 1.94 -4.88 2.53
CA GLY A 114 2.45 -5.79 1.50
C GLY A 114 1.44 -6.00 0.39
N ILE A 115 1.91 -6.15 -0.85
CA ILE A 115 1.07 -6.50 -2.00
C ILE A 115 1.47 -7.87 -2.55
N ALA A 116 0.48 -8.70 -2.84
CA ALA A 116 0.68 -10.00 -3.48
C ALA A 116 0.73 -9.87 -5.02
N PRO A 117 1.21 -10.90 -5.75
CA PRO A 117 1.30 -10.85 -7.22
C PRO A 117 -0.05 -10.66 -7.94
N ASN A 118 -1.15 -11.06 -7.30
CA ASN A 118 -2.51 -10.86 -7.81
C ASN A 118 -3.07 -9.44 -7.56
N GLY A 119 -2.32 -8.57 -6.85
CA GLY A 119 -2.71 -7.21 -6.52
C GLY A 119 -3.45 -7.05 -5.20
N ALA A 120 -3.70 -8.14 -4.45
CA ALA A 120 -4.29 -8.06 -3.12
C ALA A 120 -3.30 -7.40 -2.14
N VAL A 121 -3.82 -6.53 -1.28
CA VAL A 121 -3.02 -5.78 -0.31
C VAL A 121 -3.33 -6.25 1.09
N TYR A 122 -2.27 -6.45 1.86
CA TYR A 122 -2.29 -6.94 3.22
C TYR A 122 -1.63 -5.92 4.15
N ALA A 123 -2.04 -5.92 5.41
CA ALA A 123 -1.46 -5.13 6.47
C ALA A 123 -1.16 -6.01 7.68
N GLY A 124 -0.01 -5.83 8.32
CA GLY A 124 0.35 -6.66 9.47
C GLY A 124 1.72 -6.36 10.05
N ARG A 125 2.00 -6.94 11.21
CA ARG A 125 3.34 -6.98 11.83
C ARG A 125 3.51 -8.29 12.59
N GLU A 126 2.56 -8.58 13.47
CA GLU A 126 2.50 -9.86 14.20
C GLU A 126 1.54 -10.85 13.52
N ASP A 127 0.42 -10.35 13.00
CA ASP A 127 -0.56 -11.09 12.21
C ASP A 127 -0.83 -10.38 10.88
N VAL A 128 -1.09 -11.16 9.83
CA VAL A 128 -1.50 -10.62 8.53
C VAL A 128 -3.02 -10.45 8.43
N THR A 129 -3.44 -9.27 7.97
CA THR A 129 -4.84 -8.98 7.63
C THR A 129 -4.94 -8.57 6.17
N LEU A 130 -5.83 -9.22 5.41
CA LEU A 130 -6.19 -8.77 4.07
C LEU A 130 -6.96 -7.44 4.16
N LEU A 131 -6.41 -6.36 3.58
CA LEU A 131 -7.12 -5.09 3.45
C LEU A 131 -8.15 -5.18 2.32
N ALA A 132 -7.70 -5.55 1.12
CA ALA A 132 -8.59 -5.72 -0.03
C ALA A 132 -7.96 -6.61 -1.12
N ASP A 133 -8.82 -7.12 -1.99
CA ASP A 133 -8.48 -7.95 -3.16
C ASP A 133 -7.75 -7.17 -4.28
N ASN A 134 -7.68 -5.84 -4.18
CA ASN A 134 -6.94 -4.99 -5.11
C ASN A 134 -6.46 -3.69 -4.42
N ALA A 135 -5.44 -3.07 -5.00
CA ALA A 135 -4.79 -1.88 -4.46
C ALA A 135 -5.70 -0.64 -4.33
N ASP A 136 -6.62 -0.41 -5.27
CA ASP A 136 -7.45 0.79 -5.26
C ASP A 136 -8.42 0.78 -4.07
N LYS A 137 -9.09 -0.37 -3.85
CA LYS A 137 -9.94 -0.56 -2.66
C LYS A 137 -9.12 -0.52 -1.36
N ALA A 138 -7.89 -1.04 -1.37
CA ALA A 138 -7.03 -0.99 -0.18
C ALA A 138 -6.66 0.45 0.20
N LEU A 139 -6.29 1.28 -0.79
CA LEU A 139 -6.03 2.70 -0.58
C LEU A 139 -7.27 3.44 -0.09
N GLU A 140 -8.44 3.17 -0.67
CA GLU A 140 -9.70 3.72 -0.19
C GLU A 140 -9.96 3.37 1.27
N LYS A 141 -9.78 2.10 1.66
CA LYS A 141 -9.93 1.67 3.07
C LYS A 141 -8.97 2.37 4.01
N LEU A 142 -7.70 2.51 3.62
CA LEU A 142 -6.69 3.23 4.40
C LEU A 142 -7.06 4.69 4.61
N ILE A 143 -7.53 5.36 3.55
CA ILE A 143 -7.92 6.78 3.58
C ILE A 143 -9.20 6.99 4.40
N GLU A 144 -10.19 6.13 4.23
CA GLU A 144 -11.49 6.30 4.87
C GLU A 144 -11.53 5.78 6.32
N GLY A 145 -10.53 4.98 6.73
CA GLY A 145 -10.52 4.29 8.01
C GLY A 145 -11.61 3.21 8.07
N VAL A 146 -11.62 2.33 7.07
CA VAL A 146 -12.56 1.21 6.95
C VAL A 146 -11.82 -0.12 7.09
N ARG A 147 -12.38 -1.05 7.87
CA ARG A 147 -11.88 -2.43 7.99
C ARG A 147 -12.69 -3.35 7.09
#